data_AF-B4LCA6-F1
#
_entry.id   AF-B4LCA6-F1
#
_cell.length_a   1.000
_cell.length_b   1.000
_cell.length_c   1.000
_cell.angle_alpha   90.00
_cell.angle_beta   90.00
_cell.angle_gamma   90.00
#
_symmetry.space_group_name_H-M   'P 1'
#
loop_
_entity.id
_entity.type
_entity.pdbx_description
1 polymer ?
#
loop_
_entity_poly.entity_id
_entity_poly.type
_entity_poly.pdbx_seq_one_letter_code
_entity_poly.pdbx_strand_id
1 'polypeptide(L)'
;MAMLNFVDTFELMAFNFHGDEEQHHRFVHDAKLLIDAIVNQLHKNNSMFKDYLGELRKTAAFVSQINMDMPLGFEIFLTIRLPIALTPSFNEKQRSVQLYRSNYTHPFFFGNAINPKCMNLRLQQDLQRAIAQVACIAGYWGAIYDIKYTALSYNRVPFAHQVFAAERGAHNRGIRFDFILALEFDGAEMPLPAYFEAPICYKWIAYGLVDVNQNLNSADWGVLLPRWQSANMGLRLRSHNMLLLLHRLLYAQRCYCFAVPFLVKFCFFMTTVDFGERYKRMSVAHLMVTTLGHQVFRNYCELIVKSTAGDPASNIAATMELREQQARGKGLFAMLAKGLELNMISSRFISDYFQIDYLPVRASPLPSPALTPPHQQQQQQQLPKGKAPPPP
;
A
#
# COMPACT_ATOMS: atom_id res chain seq x y z
N MET A 1 5.75 -36.43 -5.45
CA MET A 1 5.40 -34.99 -5.54
C MET A 1 6.19 -34.39 -6.69
N ALA A 2 5.56 -33.60 -7.56
CA ALA A 2 6.27 -32.99 -8.67
C ALA A 2 7.13 -31.82 -8.16
N MET A 3 8.40 -31.79 -8.59
CA MET A 3 9.28 -30.64 -8.40
C MET A 3 9.18 -29.76 -9.64
N LEU A 4 9.02 -28.47 -9.43
CA LEU A 4 8.90 -27.46 -10.46
C LEU A 4 10.13 -26.55 -10.42
N ASN A 5 10.47 -25.92 -11.55
CA ASN A 5 11.47 -24.86 -11.60
C ASN A 5 10.95 -23.64 -10.82
N PHE A 6 11.70 -23.18 -9.82
CA PHE A 6 11.25 -22.12 -8.92
C PHE A 6 11.01 -20.81 -9.67
N VAL A 7 12.00 -20.37 -10.46
CA VAL A 7 11.91 -19.10 -11.18
C VAL A 7 10.76 -19.11 -12.19
N ASP A 8 10.66 -20.15 -13.01
CA ASP A 8 9.62 -20.26 -14.04
C ASP A 8 8.22 -20.33 -13.43
N THR A 9 8.08 -21.02 -12.28
CA THR A 9 6.80 -21.12 -11.57
C THR A 9 6.33 -19.75 -11.08
N PHE A 10 7.21 -18.96 -10.46
CA PHE A 10 6.84 -17.63 -9.97
C PHE A 10 6.58 -16.63 -11.09
N GLU A 11 7.31 -16.70 -12.21
CA GLU A 11 7.01 -15.91 -13.41
C GLU A 11 5.63 -16.27 -13.97
N LEU A 12 5.32 -17.57 -14.10
CA LEU A 12 4.03 -18.04 -14.59
C LEU A 12 2.89 -17.64 -13.64
N MET A 13 3.09 -17.74 -12.33
CA MET A 13 2.13 -17.28 -11.33
C MET A 13 1.88 -15.78 -11.47
N ALA A 14 2.93 -14.97 -11.57
CA ALA A 14 2.77 -13.51 -11.71
C ALA A 14 2.13 -13.13 -13.04
N PHE A 15 2.43 -13.84 -14.12
CA PHE A 15 1.82 -13.61 -15.43
C PHE A 15 0.31 -13.91 -15.41
N ASN A 16 -0.08 -15.03 -14.79
CA ASN A 16 -1.48 -15.42 -14.70
C ASN A 16 -2.24 -14.68 -13.61
N PHE A 17 -1.54 -14.03 -12.67
CA PHE A 17 -2.17 -13.27 -11.61
C PHE A 17 -2.62 -11.91 -12.13
N HIS A 18 -3.92 -11.74 -12.25
CA HIS A 18 -4.56 -10.48 -12.57
C HIS A 18 -5.68 -10.23 -11.55
N GLY A 19 -5.83 -8.96 -11.15
CA GLY A 19 -6.97 -8.53 -10.36
C GLY A 19 -8.26 -8.62 -11.19
N ASP A 20 -9.40 -8.68 -10.50
CA ASP A 20 -10.69 -8.57 -11.14
C ASP A 20 -10.86 -7.15 -11.73
N GLU A 21 -11.05 -7.04 -13.05
CA GLU A 21 -11.07 -5.76 -13.76
C GLU A 21 -12.23 -4.86 -13.29
N GLU A 22 -13.39 -5.45 -13.02
CA GLU A 22 -14.54 -4.71 -12.51
C GLU A 22 -14.27 -4.17 -11.11
N GLN A 23 -13.70 -4.99 -10.23
CA GLN A 23 -13.27 -4.58 -8.90
C GLN A 23 -12.21 -3.49 -8.98
N HIS A 24 -11.25 -3.59 -9.90
CA HIS A 24 -10.24 -2.56 -10.10
C HIS A 24 -10.87 -1.22 -10.49
N HIS A 25 -11.81 -1.22 -11.45
CA HIS A 25 -12.53 -0.01 -11.84
C HIS A 25 -13.32 0.60 -10.67
N ARG A 26 -14.01 -0.23 -9.88
CA ARG A 26 -14.74 0.21 -8.69
C ARG A 26 -13.79 0.83 -7.66
N PHE A 27 -12.68 0.15 -7.39
CA PHE A 27 -11.62 0.61 -6.49
C PHE A 27 -11.08 1.98 -6.90
N VAL A 28 -10.67 2.15 -8.16
CA VAL A 28 -10.08 3.40 -8.65
C VAL A 28 -11.06 4.56 -8.53
N HIS A 29 -12.32 4.33 -8.84
CA HIS A 29 -13.36 5.35 -8.76
C HIS A 29 -13.67 5.73 -7.32
N ASP A 30 -13.88 4.75 -6.43
CA ASP A 30 -14.14 5.01 -5.01
C ASP A 30 -12.93 5.68 -4.33
N ALA A 31 -11.70 5.28 -4.68
CA ALA A 31 -10.49 5.92 -4.21
C ALA A 31 -10.47 7.42 -4.57
N LYS A 32 -10.90 7.78 -5.78
CA LYS A 32 -10.99 9.19 -6.19
C LYS A 32 -12.01 9.96 -5.35
N LEU A 33 -13.21 9.41 -5.14
CA LEU A 33 -14.24 10.06 -4.31
C LEU A 33 -13.76 10.31 -2.88
N LEU A 34 -13.08 9.32 -2.28
CA LEU A 34 -12.50 9.43 -0.95
C LEU A 34 -11.45 10.54 -0.88
N ILE A 35 -10.55 10.62 -1.87
CA ILE A 35 -9.52 11.66 -1.94
C ILE A 35 -10.14 13.04 -2.10
N ASP A 36 -11.09 13.19 -3.03
CA ASP A 36 -11.74 14.48 -3.29
C ASP A 36 -12.42 15.00 -2.03
N ALA A 37 -13.07 14.14 -1.24
CA ALA A 37 -13.67 14.53 0.02
C ALA A 37 -12.63 14.97 1.07
N ILE A 38 -11.51 14.25 1.21
CA ILE A 38 -10.42 14.62 2.12
C ILE A 38 -9.81 15.97 1.71
N VAL A 39 -9.49 16.14 0.42
CA VAL A 39 -8.91 17.37 -0.14
C VAL A 39 -9.86 18.54 0.05
N ASN A 40 -11.15 18.36 -0.27
CA ASN A 40 -12.17 19.39 -0.06
C ASN A 40 -12.27 19.81 1.41
N GLN A 41 -12.17 18.86 2.35
CA GLN A 41 -12.19 19.18 3.77
C GLN A 41 -10.92 19.91 4.22
N LEU A 42 -9.75 19.56 3.66
CA LEU A 42 -8.50 20.29 3.91
C LEU A 42 -8.55 21.72 3.37
N HIS A 43 -9.18 21.95 2.22
CA HIS A 43 -9.45 23.30 1.71
C HIS A 43 -10.34 24.10 2.67
N LYS A 44 -11.44 23.51 3.15
CA LYS A 44 -12.33 24.15 4.14
C LYS A 44 -11.61 24.49 5.44
N ASN A 45 -10.67 23.64 5.86
CA ASN A 45 -9.86 23.85 7.05
C ASN A 45 -8.67 24.81 6.83
N ASN A 46 -8.50 25.33 5.61
CA ASN A 46 -7.34 26.11 5.19
C ASN A 46 -6.00 25.46 5.58
N SER A 47 -5.90 24.15 5.33
CA SER A 47 -4.68 23.37 5.59
C SER A 47 -3.53 23.85 4.71
N MET A 48 -2.30 23.73 5.23
CA MET A 48 -1.07 23.96 4.46
C MET A 48 -0.84 22.88 3.40
N PHE A 49 -1.58 21.76 3.47
CA PHE A 49 -1.49 20.60 2.59
C PHE A 49 -2.64 20.49 1.57
N LYS A 50 -3.56 21.47 1.54
CA LYS A 50 -4.76 21.42 0.69
C LYS A 50 -4.44 21.19 -0.80
N ASP A 51 -3.33 21.75 -1.30
CA ASP A 51 -2.92 21.64 -2.70
C ASP A 51 -1.88 20.52 -2.96
N TYR A 52 -1.49 19.75 -1.93
CA TYR A 52 -0.37 18.80 -2.01
C TYR A 52 -0.79 17.33 -1.96
N LEU A 53 -2.08 17.03 -1.84
CA LEU A 53 -2.60 15.66 -1.70
C LEU A 53 -3.24 15.11 -2.98
N GLY A 54 -3.14 15.79 -4.11
CA GLY A 54 -3.72 15.34 -5.39
C GLY A 54 -3.17 13.99 -5.89
N GLU A 55 -1.94 13.64 -5.50
CA GLU A 55 -1.28 12.38 -5.88
C GLU A 55 -1.55 11.21 -4.91
N LEU A 56 -2.40 11.42 -3.89
CA LEU A 56 -2.74 10.39 -2.89
C LEU A 56 -3.32 9.12 -3.53
N ARG A 57 -3.94 9.23 -4.72
CA ARG A 57 -4.45 8.07 -5.49
C ARG A 57 -3.38 7.05 -5.83
N LYS A 58 -2.13 7.48 -6.05
CA LYS A 58 -1.03 6.55 -6.38
C LYS A 58 -0.64 5.69 -5.19
N THR A 59 -0.92 6.17 -3.97
CA THR A 59 -0.59 5.42 -2.75
C THR A 59 -1.73 4.51 -2.29
N ALA A 60 -2.85 4.52 -3.02
CA ALA A 60 -4.01 3.70 -2.73
C ALA A 60 -3.73 2.20 -2.89
N ALA A 61 -4.37 1.39 -2.07
CA ALA A 61 -4.49 -0.04 -2.23
C ALA A 61 -5.87 -0.47 -1.74
N PHE A 62 -6.60 -1.23 -2.54
CA PHE A 62 -7.76 -1.97 -2.08
C PHE A 62 -7.28 -3.22 -1.36
N VAL A 63 -7.86 -3.50 -0.19
CA VAL A 63 -7.58 -4.70 0.60
C VAL A 63 -8.86 -5.43 0.92
N SER A 64 -8.85 -6.75 0.72
CA SER A 64 -9.92 -7.65 1.11
C SER A 64 -9.30 -9.00 1.50
N GLN A 65 -8.93 -9.11 2.78
CA GLN A 65 -8.29 -10.31 3.33
C GLN A 65 -7.06 -10.73 2.51
N ILE A 66 -7.11 -11.88 1.83
CA ILE A 66 -6.02 -12.43 1.03
C ILE A 66 -5.76 -11.64 -0.27
N ASN A 67 -6.76 -10.88 -0.72
CA ASN A 67 -6.71 -10.10 -1.95
C ASN A 67 -6.26 -8.67 -1.67
N MET A 68 -5.40 -8.17 -2.55
CA MET A 68 -4.97 -6.78 -2.61
C MET A 68 -4.99 -6.34 -4.07
N ASP A 69 -5.33 -5.09 -4.30
CA ASP A 69 -5.22 -4.44 -5.60
C ASP A 69 -4.69 -3.00 -5.42
N MET A 70 -4.03 -2.45 -6.44
CA MET A 70 -3.44 -1.12 -6.42
C MET A 70 -3.20 -0.59 -7.84
N PRO A 71 -2.99 0.71 -8.05
CA PRO A 71 -2.69 1.24 -9.37
C PRO A 71 -1.38 0.66 -9.91
N LEU A 72 -1.25 0.51 -11.23
CA LEU A 72 -0.01 0.06 -11.84
C LEU A 72 1.18 1.01 -11.58
N GLY A 73 0.90 2.31 -11.49
CA GLY A 73 1.86 3.34 -11.09
C GLY A 73 1.86 3.61 -9.58
N PHE A 74 1.71 2.56 -8.76
CA PHE A 74 1.65 2.69 -7.31
C PHE A 74 2.88 3.42 -6.74
N GLU A 75 2.66 4.18 -5.68
CA GLU A 75 3.69 4.90 -4.94
C GLU A 75 3.57 4.63 -3.44
N ILE A 76 4.68 4.79 -2.71
CA ILE A 76 4.67 4.88 -1.25
C ILE A 76 5.05 6.27 -0.77
N PHE A 77 5.77 7.04 -1.60
CA PHE A 77 6.14 8.41 -1.28
C PHE A 77 5.11 9.36 -1.87
N LEU A 78 4.40 10.09 -1.01
CA LEU A 78 3.60 11.23 -1.43
C LEU A 78 4.54 12.42 -1.60
N THR A 79 4.92 12.64 -2.85
CA THR A 79 5.82 13.73 -3.25
C THR A 79 5.08 15.06 -3.26
N ILE A 80 5.65 16.07 -2.62
CA ILE A 80 5.19 17.45 -2.70
C ILE A 80 6.31 18.32 -3.27
N ARG A 81 5.93 19.32 -4.06
CA ARG A 81 6.85 20.33 -4.60
C ARG A 81 6.58 21.64 -3.89
N LEU A 82 7.57 22.15 -3.18
CA LEU A 82 7.43 23.42 -2.49
C LEU A 82 7.77 24.57 -3.45
N PRO A 83 6.95 25.62 -3.54
CA PRO A 83 7.23 26.81 -4.35
C PRO A 83 8.24 27.72 -3.64
N ILE A 84 9.35 27.15 -3.17
CA ILE A 84 10.32 27.77 -2.27
C ILE A 84 11.71 27.38 -2.75
N ALA A 85 12.54 28.37 -3.08
CA ALA A 85 13.96 28.13 -3.35
C ALA A 85 14.69 27.72 -2.05
N LEU A 86 15.34 26.55 -2.08
CA LEU A 86 16.07 25.97 -0.96
C LEU A 86 17.54 25.80 -1.34
N THR A 87 18.43 25.97 -0.37
CA THR A 87 19.86 25.68 -0.52
C THR A 87 20.17 24.33 0.13
N PRO A 88 20.67 23.33 -0.62
CA PRO A 88 20.99 22.02 -0.07
C PRO A 88 22.39 21.99 0.56
N SER A 89 22.53 21.21 1.63
CA SER A 89 23.80 20.79 2.23
C SER A 89 23.80 19.26 2.33
N PHE A 90 24.61 18.60 1.52
CA PHE A 90 24.61 17.14 1.43
C PHE A 90 25.65 16.50 2.36
N ASN A 91 25.28 15.37 2.95
CA ASN A 91 26.19 14.52 3.71
C ASN A 91 26.41 13.19 2.95
N GLU A 92 27.61 13.00 2.44
CA GLU A 92 27.98 11.81 1.68
C GLU A 92 27.89 10.53 2.52
N LYS A 93 28.43 10.55 3.74
CA LYS A 93 28.49 9.37 4.63
C LYS A 93 27.11 8.88 5.03
N GLN A 94 26.20 9.81 5.31
CA GLN A 94 24.84 9.50 5.75
C GLN A 94 23.85 9.39 4.59
N ARG A 95 24.28 9.71 3.35
CA ARG A 95 23.40 9.80 2.17
C ARG A 95 22.16 10.69 2.44
N SER A 96 22.37 11.78 3.18
CA SER A 96 21.33 12.70 3.63
C SER A 96 21.54 14.11 3.08
N VAL A 97 20.52 14.95 3.22
CA VAL A 97 20.55 16.37 2.84
C VAL A 97 19.83 17.21 3.90
N GLN A 98 20.38 18.39 4.17
CA GLN A 98 19.72 19.46 4.90
C GLN A 98 19.36 20.56 3.90
N LEU A 99 18.17 21.13 4.04
CA LEU A 99 17.61 22.06 3.06
C LEU A 99 17.25 23.37 3.76
N TYR A 100 17.87 24.48 3.31
CA TYR A 100 17.84 25.75 4.03
C TYR A 100 17.19 26.87 3.22
N ARG A 101 16.62 27.83 3.95
CA ARG A 101 16.25 29.16 3.43
C ARG A 101 16.39 30.20 4.55
N SER A 102 17.24 31.20 4.32
CA SER A 102 17.45 32.29 5.29
C SER A 102 16.23 33.19 5.39
N ASN A 103 15.95 33.67 6.61
CA ASN A 103 14.91 34.68 6.90
C ASN A 103 13.51 34.28 6.40
N TYR A 104 13.19 32.98 6.45
CA TYR A 104 11.92 32.46 5.96
C TYR A 104 11.11 31.84 7.09
N THR A 105 9.90 32.35 7.30
CA THR A 105 8.99 31.87 8.34
C THR A 105 7.87 31.06 7.71
N HIS A 106 7.88 29.75 7.95
CA HIS A 106 6.81 28.85 7.50
C HIS A 106 6.68 27.66 8.45
N PRO A 107 5.48 27.09 8.70
CA PRO A 107 5.30 25.97 9.65
C PRO A 107 6.09 24.68 9.34
N PHE A 108 6.68 24.60 8.15
CA PHE A 108 7.52 23.46 7.73
C PHE A 108 8.98 23.62 8.17
N PHE A 109 9.37 24.80 8.66
CA PHE A 109 10.74 25.14 9.00
C PHE A 109 10.94 25.11 10.52
N PHE A 110 12.15 24.73 10.93
CA PHE A 110 12.68 24.94 12.27
C PHE A 110 13.95 25.77 12.15
N GLY A 111 13.90 27.02 12.60
CA GLY A 111 14.89 28.02 12.22
C GLY A 111 14.91 28.23 10.71
N ASN A 112 16.10 28.17 10.10
CA ASN A 112 16.27 28.34 8.65
C ASN A 112 16.19 27.02 7.86
N ALA A 113 16.02 25.87 8.52
CA ALA A 113 15.99 24.57 7.87
C ALA A 113 14.57 24.05 7.72
N ILE A 114 14.24 23.49 6.56
CA ILE A 114 13.01 22.71 6.42
C ILE A 114 13.16 21.40 7.19
N ASN A 115 12.17 21.08 8.00
CA ASN A 115 12.29 20.04 9.01
C ASN A 115 11.25 18.94 8.79
N PRO A 116 11.67 17.67 8.61
CA PRO A 116 10.75 16.57 8.33
C PRO A 116 9.79 16.32 9.48
N LYS A 117 10.24 16.47 10.73
CA LYS A 117 9.39 16.33 11.92
C LYS A 117 8.30 17.41 11.96
N CYS A 118 8.64 18.68 11.69
CA CYS A 118 7.65 19.76 11.63
C CYS A 118 6.57 19.48 10.58
N MET A 119 6.97 19.05 9.38
CA MET A 119 6.04 18.75 8.29
C MET A 119 5.13 17.56 8.62
N ASN A 120 5.69 16.45 9.12
CA ASN A 120 4.94 15.24 9.44
C ASN A 120 3.97 15.46 10.62
N LEU A 121 4.38 16.20 11.66
CA LEU A 121 3.49 16.57 12.77
C LEU A 121 2.35 17.48 12.29
N ARG A 122 2.64 18.46 11.43
CA ARG A 122 1.60 19.33 10.90
C ARG A 122 0.62 18.56 10.00
N LEU A 123 1.14 17.68 9.15
CA LEU A 123 0.30 16.84 8.29
C LEU A 123 -0.60 15.93 9.13
N GLN A 124 -0.07 15.36 10.22
CA GLN A 124 -0.84 14.55 11.15
C GLN A 124 -2.04 15.32 11.72
N GLN A 125 -1.80 16.54 12.20
CA GLN A 125 -2.86 17.40 12.76
C GLN A 125 -3.91 17.78 11.72
N ASP A 126 -3.47 18.17 10.52
CA ASP A 126 -4.36 18.60 9.45
C ASP A 126 -5.23 17.42 8.96
N LEU A 127 -4.66 16.22 8.80
CA LEU A 127 -5.41 15.01 8.42
C LEU A 127 -6.36 14.52 9.51
N GLN A 128 -5.93 14.51 10.78
CA GLN A 128 -6.80 14.15 11.90
C GLN A 128 -8.03 15.06 11.96
N ARG A 129 -7.82 16.38 11.83
CA ARG A 129 -8.91 17.35 11.83
C ARG A 129 -9.82 17.19 10.62
N ALA A 130 -9.25 17.04 9.42
CA ALA A 130 -10.04 16.87 8.20
C ALA A 130 -10.88 15.59 8.28
N ILE A 131 -10.28 14.45 8.60
CA ILE A 131 -10.97 13.17 8.63
C ILE A 131 -12.04 13.10 9.72
N ALA A 132 -11.82 13.73 10.88
CA ALA A 132 -12.86 13.83 11.91
C ALA A 132 -14.11 14.62 11.47
N GLN A 133 -14.01 15.43 10.41
CA GLN A 133 -15.09 16.24 9.88
C GLN A 133 -15.68 15.68 8.57
N VAL A 134 -15.00 14.70 7.95
CA VAL A 134 -15.52 14.01 6.77
C VAL A 134 -16.58 13.01 7.24
N ALA A 135 -17.82 13.19 6.79
CA ALA A 135 -18.88 12.23 6.99
C ALA A 135 -18.58 10.91 6.25
N CYS A 136 -19.33 9.85 6.53
CA CYS A 136 -19.21 8.61 5.78
C CYS A 136 -19.46 8.86 4.28
N ILE A 137 -18.68 8.19 3.44
CA ILE A 137 -18.70 8.39 1.99
C ILE A 137 -19.36 7.19 1.33
N ALA A 138 -20.41 7.43 0.56
CA ALA A 138 -20.97 6.42 -0.33
C ALA A 138 -20.11 6.34 -1.59
N GLY A 139 -19.52 5.18 -1.83
CA GLY A 139 -18.94 4.80 -3.11
C GLY A 139 -20.01 4.69 -4.18
N TYR A 140 -19.58 4.67 -5.44
CA TYR A 140 -20.52 4.75 -6.58
C TYR A 140 -21.40 3.50 -6.70
N TRP A 141 -20.90 2.33 -6.29
CA TRP A 141 -21.63 1.05 -6.31
C TRP A 141 -22.28 0.70 -4.96
N GLY A 142 -22.53 1.68 -4.10
CA GLY A 142 -23.28 1.50 -2.85
C GLY A 142 -22.46 1.02 -1.65
N ALA A 143 -21.15 0.78 -1.80
CA ALA A 143 -20.26 0.62 -0.65
C ALA A 143 -20.27 1.91 0.20
N ILE A 144 -20.31 1.79 1.52
CA ILE A 144 -20.24 2.95 2.42
C ILE A 144 -18.96 2.86 3.24
N TYR A 145 -18.16 3.92 3.23
CA TYR A 145 -16.87 3.95 3.88
C TYR A 145 -16.86 4.84 5.12
N ASP A 146 -16.32 4.30 6.21
CA ASP A 146 -15.89 5.05 7.38
C ASP A 146 -14.39 5.29 7.31
N ILE A 147 -13.98 6.55 7.31
CA ILE A 147 -12.58 6.93 7.15
C ILE A 147 -11.92 7.06 8.51
N LYS A 148 -10.75 6.43 8.64
CA LYS A 148 -9.91 6.52 9.84
C LYS A 148 -8.50 6.94 9.43
N TYR A 149 -7.86 7.67 10.33
CA TYR A 149 -6.48 8.10 10.16
C TYR A 149 -5.62 7.57 11.30
N THR A 150 -4.47 7.02 10.94
CA THR A 150 -3.39 6.65 11.87
C THR A 150 -2.06 7.07 11.30
N ALA A 151 -1.06 7.22 12.16
CA ALA A 151 0.31 7.49 11.75
C ALA A 151 1.27 6.54 12.45
N LEU A 152 2.14 5.92 11.65
CA LEU A 152 3.25 5.12 12.17
C LEU A 152 4.32 6.09 12.66
N SER A 153 4.59 6.06 13.96
CA SER A 153 5.44 7.04 14.62
C SER A 153 6.64 6.39 15.30
N TYR A 154 7.80 7.02 15.22
CA TYR A 154 8.98 6.62 15.98
C TYR A 154 9.36 7.76 16.93
N ASN A 155 9.57 7.47 18.22
CA ASN A 155 9.82 8.50 19.25
C ASN A 155 8.83 9.67 19.20
N ARG A 156 7.53 9.37 19.00
CA ARG A 156 6.43 10.34 18.85
C ARG A 156 6.52 11.26 17.62
N VAL A 157 7.36 10.94 16.65
CA VAL A 157 7.45 11.63 15.36
C VAL A 157 6.82 10.74 14.29
N PRO A 158 5.77 11.21 13.60
CA PRO A 158 5.19 10.47 12.48
C PRO A 158 6.22 10.31 11.36
N PHE A 159 6.29 9.13 10.79
CA PHE A 159 7.13 8.80 9.64
C PHE A 159 6.28 8.37 8.42
N ALA A 160 5.23 7.59 8.66
CA ALA A 160 4.28 7.19 7.64
C ALA A 160 2.86 7.46 8.09
N HIS A 161 2.01 7.79 7.13
CA HIS A 161 0.62 8.16 7.32
C HIS A 161 -0.28 7.11 6.67
N GLN A 162 -1.38 6.80 7.33
CA GLN A 162 -2.30 5.77 6.91
C GLN A 162 -3.72 6.30 7.01
N VAL A 163 -4.39 6.40 5.86
CA VAL A 163 -5.82 6.68 5.79
C VAL A 163 -6.51 5.38 5.37
N PHE A 164 -7.40 4.86 6.20
CA PHE A 164 -8.17 3.66 5.89
C PHE A 164 -9.65 4.00 5.78
N ALA A 165 -10.20 3.87 4.58
CA ALA A 165 -11.62 3.90 4.30
C ALA A 165 -12.17 2.47 4.48
N ALA A 166 -12.65 2.16 5.67
CA ALA A 166 -13.20 0.86 6.02
C ALA A 166 -14.62 0.74 5.47
N GLU A 167 -14.89 -0.33 4.73
CA GLU A 167 -16.23 -0.57 4.21
C GLU A 167 -17.17 -1.09 5.31
N ARG A 168 -18.33 -0.45 5.46
CA ARG A 168 -19.34 -0.84 6.46
C ARG A 168 -19.89 -2.22 6.19
N GLY A 169 -20.02 -3.00 7.26
CA GLY A 169 -20.53 -4.38 7.19
C GLY A 169 -19.53 -5.39 6.62
N ALA A 170 -18.32 -4.97 6.23
CA ALA A 170 -17.27 -5.87 5.75
C ALA A 170 -16.10 -5.94 6.75
N HIS A 171 -15.64 -7.16 7.04
CA HIS A 171 -14.51 -7.35 7.94
C HIS A 171 -13.18 -7.12 7.21
N ASN A 172 -12.38 -6.15 7.68
CA ASN A 172 -11.05 -5.82 7.15
C ASN A 172 -11.01 -5.64 5.62
N ARG A 173 -12.09 -5.08 5.06
CA ARG A 173 -12.19 -4.71 3.65
C ARG A 173 -12.27 -3.20 3.51
N GLY A 174 -11.56 -2.66 2.53
CA GLY A 174 -11.63 -1.23 2.25
C GLY A 174 -10.46 -0.72 1.43
N ILE A 175 -10.33 0.60 1.37
CA ILE A 175 -9.30 1.29 0.61
C ILE A 175 -8.33 1.95 1.57
N ARG A 176 -7.04 1.66 1.41
CA ARG A 176 -5.95 2.23 2.22
C ARG A 176 -5.14 3.20 1.38
N PHE A 177 -4.87 4.37 1.93
CA PHE A 177 -3.86 5.30 1.43
C PHE A 177 -2.72 5.34 2.45
N ASP A 178 -1.73 4.49 2.24
CA ASP A 178 -0.54 4.42 3.08
C ASP A 178 0.60 5.15 2.37
N PHE A 179 1.24 6.13 3.02
CA PHE A 179 2.26 6.95 2.38
C PHE A 179 3.29 7.57 3.34
N ILE A 180 4.45 7.91 2.81
CA ILE A 180 5.51 8.69 3.46
C ILE A 180 5.56 10.04 2.77
N LEU A 181 5.51 11.13 3.55
CA LEU A 181 5.66 12.46 3.00
C LEU A 181 7.10 12.68 2.50
N ALA A 182 7.25 13.15 1.26
CA ALA A 182 8.54 13.44 0.67
C ALA A 182 8.50 14.76 -0.12
N LEU A 183 9.64 15.44 -0.17
CA LEU A 183 9.85 16.60 -1.05
C LEU A 183 10.43 16.10 -2.37
N GLU A 184 9.88 16.52 -3.50
CA GLU A 184 10.41 16.19 -4.82
C GLU A 184 11.19 17.38 -5.39
N PHE A 185 12.35 17.07 -5.98
CA PHE A 185 13.22 18.02 -6.65
C PHE A 185 13.52 17.55 -8.08
N ASP A 186 13.59 18.51 -9.00
CA ASP A 186 14.15 18.28 -10.33
C ASP A 186 15.68 18.34 -10.26
N GLY A 187 16.36 17.33 -10.78
CA GLY A 187 17.82 17.26 -10.79
C GLY A 187 18.47 18.34 -11.65
N ALA A 188 17.74 18.95 -12.59
CA ALA A 188 18.22 20.10 -13.35
C ALA A 188 18.23 21.39 -12.51
N GLU A 189 17.28 21.54 -11.59
CA GLU A 189 17.17 22.72 -10.71
C GLU A 189 18.01 22.57 -9.44
N MET A 190 18.07 21.35 -8.89
CA MET A 190 18.82 21.02 -7.69
C MET A 190 19.59 19.71 -7.90
N PRO A 191 20.80 19.78 -8.48
CA PRO A 191 21.57 18.59 -8.78
C PRO A 191 22.05 17.89 -7.50
N LEU A 192 21.93 16.57 -7.49
CA LEU A 192 22.60 15.70 -6.54
C LEU A 192 24.11 15.64 -6.82
N PRO A 193 24.94 15.52 -5.77
CA PRO A 193 26.35 15.20 -5.91
C PRO A 193 26.62 13.92 -6.72
N ALA A 194 27.76 13.87 -7.39
CA ALA A 194 28.13 12.77 -8.31
C ALA A 194 28.08 11.37 -7.67
N TYR A 195 28.39 11.26 -6.37
CA TYR A 195 28.38 9.99 -5.64
C TYR A 195 26.98 9.35 -5.51
N PHE A 196 25.89 10.07 -5.84
CA PHE A 196 24.55 9.47 -5.95
C PHE A 196 24.32 8.71 -7.26
N GLU A 197 25.22 8.81 -8.24
CA GLU A 197 25.16 8.13 -9.54
C GLU A 197 23.82 8.36 -10.26
N ALA A 198 23.30 9.58 -10.16
CA ALA A 198 22.02 9.94 -10.76
C ALA A 198 22.09 9.87 -12.30
N PRO A 199 21.03 9.36 -12.98
CA PRO A 199 20.99 9.31 -14.44
C PRO A 199 20.80 10.72 -15.01
N ILE A 200 20.87 10.90 -16.33
CA ILE A 200 20.55 12.19 -16.98
C ILE A 200 19.05 12.47 -16.84
N CYS A 201 18.66 13.74 -16.61
CA CYS A 201 17.27 14.19 -16.47
C CYS A 201 16.48 13.38 -15.44
N TYR A 202 16.89 13.49 -14.18
CA TYR A 202 16.33 12.75 -13.07
C TYR A 202 15.54 13.64 -12.14
N LYS A 203 14.63 13.02 -11.40
CA LYS A 203 14.07 13.57 -10.17
C LYS A 203 14.69 12.85 -8.99
N TRP A 204 14.70 13.51 -7.86
CA TRP A 204 15.04 12.86 -6.60
C TRP A 204 14.11 13.37 -5.51
N ILE A 205 13.99 12.57 -4.45
CA ILE A 205 13.11 12.89 -3.33
C ILE A 205 13.89 12.95 -2.03
N ALA A 206 13.48 13.87 -1.17
CA ALA A 206 13.93 13.96 0.21
C ALA A 206 12.81 13.46 1.13
N TYR A 207 13.05 12.42 1.92
CA TYR A 207 12.06 11.87 2.86
C TYR A 207 12.57 11.91 4.30
N GLY A 208 11.66 12.00 5.28
CA GLY A 208 12.06 12.04 6.69
C GLY A 208 12.73 10.73 7.12
N LEU A 209 13.89 10.80 7.77
CA LEU A 209 14.57 9.62 8.30
C LEU A 209 14.04 9.23 9.69
N VAL A 210 13.96 7.93 9.95
CA VAL A 210 13.72 7.40 11.29
C VAL A 210 15.07 7.25 11.98
N ASP A 211 15.38 8.16 12.91
CA ASP A 211 16.66 8.12 13.63
C ASP A 211 16.65 7.08 14.75
N VAL A 212 16.91 5.82 14.40
CA VAL A 212 16.92 4.70 15.34
C VAL A 212 18.02 4.85 16.41
N ASN A 213 19.15 5.48 16.07
CA ASN A 213 20.35 5.52 16.89
C ASN A 213 20.70 6.90 17.47
N GLN A 214 19.83 7.92 17.31
CA GLN A 214 20.04 9.30 17.75
C GLN A 214 21.29 9.98 17.17
N ASN A 215 21.73 9.54 15.98
CA ASN A 215 22.95 10.02 15.34
C ASN A 215 22.69 10.96 14.17
N LEU A 216 21.41 11.20 13.82
CA LEU A 216 21.02 12.06 12.72
C LEU A 216 20.60 13.43 13.23
N ASN A 217 20.92 14.47 12.48
CA ASN A 217 20.38 15.78 12.78
C ASN A 217 18.87 15.74 12.51
N SER A 218 18.08 16.37 13.39
CA SER A 218 16.62 16.44 13.23
C SER A 218 16.15 17.12 11.91
N ALA A 219 17.03 17.88 11.26
CA ALA A 219 16.80 18.51 9.95
C ALA A 219 17.25 17.65 8.75
N ASP A 220 17.85 16.47 8.99
CA ASP A 220 18.31 15.60 7.92
C ASP A 220 17.14 14.91 7.21
N TRP A 221 17.20 14.95 5.89
CA TRP A 221 16.34 14.19 5.00
C TRP A 221 17.14 13.09 4.33
N GLY A 222 16.54 11.90 4.20
CA GLY A 222 17.09 10.83 3.39
C GLY A 222 16.95 11.18 1.92
N VAL A 223 18.02 11.01 1.15
CA VAL A 223 18.00 11.23 -0.30
C VAL A 223 17.66 9.92 -0.99
N LEU A 224 16.67 9.95 -1.87
CA LEU A 224 16.28 8.79 -2.66
C LEU A 224 16.15 9.16 -4.14
N LEU A 225 16.69 8.28 -4.99
CA LEU A 225 16.47 8.30 -6.44
C LEU A 225 15.37 7.30 -6.79
N PRO A 226 14.21 7.74 -7.32
CA PRO A 226 13.06 6.88 -7.57
C PRO A 226 13.26 6.03 -8.85
N ARG A 227 14.20 5.09 -8.81
CA ARG A 227 14.60 4.26 -9.97
C ARG A 227 13.42 3.51 -10.59
N TRP A 228 12.41 3.16 -9.79
CA TRP A 228 11.20 2.50 -10.25
C TRP A 228 10.36 3.33 -11.22
N GLN A 229 10.38 4.66 -11.13
CA GLN A 229 9.56 5.52 -11.99
C GLN A 229 9.98 5.45 -13.46
N SER A 230 11.25 5.12 -13.71
CA SER A 230 11.79 4.91 -15.06
C SER A 230 11.47 3.52 -15.66
N ALA A 231 10.73 2.66 -14.95
CA ALA A 231 10.29 1.36 -15.44
C ALA A 231 9.31 1.52 -16.61
N ASN A 232 9.50 0.71 -17.66
CA ASN A 232 8.51 0.54 -18.72
C ASN A 232 7.27 -0.23 -18.22
N MET A 233 6.21 -0.26 -19.03
CA MET A 233 4.92 -0.88 -18.70
C MET A 233 5.05 -2.34 -18.23
N GLY A 234 5.82 -3.17 -18.96
CA GLY A 234 6.01 -4.58 -18.63
C GLY A 234 6.71 -4.78 -17.28
N LEU A 235 7.72 -3.96 -16.98
CA LEU A 235 8.41 -4.00 -15.69
C LEU A 235 7.52 -3.53 -14.53
N ARG A 236 6.65 -2.54 -14.77
CA ARG A 236 5.64 -2.11 -13.79
C ARG A 236 4.64 -3.23 -13.51
N LEU A 237 4.14 -3.91 -14.55
CA LEU A 237 3.19 -5.02 -14.41
C LEU A 237 3.81 -6.19 -13.65
N ARG A 238 5.05 -6.58 -13.99
CA ARG A 238 5.81 -7.60 -13.26
C ARG A 238 5.92 -7.26 -11.78
N SER A 239 6.31 -6.02 -11.47
CA SER A 239 6.50 -5.57 -10.09
C SER A 239 5.16 -5.53 -9.33
N HIS A 240 4.10 -5.04 -9.99
CA HIS A 240 2.75 -4.99 -9.46
C HIS A 240 2.26 -6.41 -9.09
N ASN A 241 2.26 -7.35 -10.05
CA ASN A 241 1.79 -8.71 -9.83
C ASN A 241 2.61 -9.45 -8.78
N MET A 242 3.94 -9.24 -8.75
CA MET A 242 4.82 -9.77 -7.71
C MET A 242 4.40 -9.33 -6.30
N LEU A 243 4.04 -8.05 -6.13
CA LEU A 243 3.60 -7.55 -4.83
C LEU A 243 2.23 -8.07 -4.41
N LEU A 244 1.31 -8.26 -5.36
CA LEU A 244 0.02 -8.89 -5.07
C LEU A 244 0.19 -10.35 -4.64
N LEU A 245 1.08 -11.10 -5.31
CA LEU A 245 1.45 -12.45 -4.90
C LEU A 245 2.12 -12.49 -3.52
N LEU A 246 3.01 -11.53 -3.22
CA LEU A 246 3.67 -11.43 -1.92
C LEU A 246 2.66 -11.15 -0.80
N HIS A 247 1.74 -10.22 -1.02
CA HIS A 247 0.64 -9.98 -0.10
C HIS A 247 -0.17 -11.26 0.16
N ARG A 248 -0.60 -11.94 -0.91
CA ARG A 248 -1.40 -13.17 -0.82
C ARG A 248 -0.69 -14.24 0.00
N LEU A 249 0.58 -14.48 -0.30
CA LEU A 249 1.41 -15.45 0.42
C LEU A 249 1.52 -15.11 1.90
N LEU A 250 1.86 -13.86 2.22
CA LEU A 250 1.99 -13.40 3.61
C LEU A 250 0.67 -13.55 4.37
N TYR A 251 -0.44 -13.18 3.75
CA TYR A 251 -1.76 -13.30 4.35
C TYR A 251 -2.14 -14.76 4.59
N ALA A 252 -1.96 -15.64 3.60
CA ALA A 252 -2.21 -17.08 3.71
C ALA A 252 -1.41 -17.72 4.85
N GLN A 253 -0.17 -17.25 5.05
CA GLN A 253 0.71 -17.70 6.12
C GLN A 253 0.52 -16.96 7.45
N ARG A 254 -0.59 -16.23 7.61
CA ARG A 254 -0.94 -15.51 8.85
C ARG A 254 0.19 -14.58 9.32
N CYS A 255 0.89 -13.97 8.36
CA CYS A 255 1.91 -12.96 8.54
C CYS A 255 1.30 -11.56 8.31
N TYR A 256 0.18 -11.29 8.97
CA TYR A 256 -0.67 -10.12 8.70
C TYR A 256 0.05 -8.77 8.87
N CYS A 257 0.93 -8.65 9.85
CA CYS A 257 1.77 -7.47 10.06
C CYS A 257 2.67 -7.18 8.87
N PHE A 258 3.10 -8.20 8.13
CA PHE A 258 3.93 -8.05 6.93
C PHE A 258 3.10 -7.93 5.64
N ALA A 259 1.88 -8.48 5.65
CA ALA A 259 0.95 -8.41 4.52
C ALA A 259 0.35 -7.01 4.32
N VAL A 260 0.57 -6.04 5.21
CA VAL A 260 0.02 -4.69 5.03
C VAL A 260 0.58 -4.00 3.77
N PRO A 261 -0.27 -3.31 2.96
CA PRO A 261 0.17 -2.68 1.71
C PRO A 261 1.34 -1.70 1.88
N PHE A 262 1.36 -0.96 3.00
CA PHE A 262 2.48 -0.09 3.36
C PHE A 262 3.83 -0.82 3.29
N LEU A 263 3.98 -1.94 4.01
CA LEU A 263 5.26 -2.63 4.11
C LEU A 263 5.64 -3.34 2.82
N VAL A 264 4.66 -3.93 2.13
CA VAL A 264 4.87 -4.58 0.83
C VAL A 264 5.43 -3.56 -0.17
N LYS A 265 4.81 -2.39 -0.28
CA LYS A 265 5.27 -1.30 -1.16
C LYS A 265 6.60 -0.73 -0.69
N PHE A 266 6.73 -0.36 0.59
CA PHE A 266 7.94 0.26 1.11
C PHE A 266 9.18 -0.61 0.95
N CYS A 267 9.08 -1.90 1.24
CA CYS A 267 10.20 -2.83 1.11
C CYS A 267 10.57 -3.09 -0.36
N PHE A 268 9.60 -3.05 -1.28
CA PHE A 268 9.90 -3.08 -2.71
C PHE A 268 10.73 -1.86 -3.12
N PHE A 269 10.37 -0.68 -2.62
CA PHE A 269 11.11 0.56 -2.92
C PHE A 269 12.54 0.45 -2.38
N MET A 270 12.73 -0.09 -1.17
CA MET A 270 14.06 -0.38 -0.64
C MET A 270 14.84 -1.39 -1.49
N THR A 271 14.21 -2.44 -2.02
CA THR A 271 14.84 -3.35 -3.00
C THR A 271 15.33 -2.58 -4.22
N THR A 272 14.54 -1.66 -4.77
CA THR A 272 14.97 -0.89 -5.95
C THR A 272 16.10 0.09 -5.65
N VAL A 273 16.20 0.58 -4.41
CA VAL A 273 17.32 1.43 -3.96
C VAL A 273 18.60 0.60 -3.86
N ASP A 274 18.55 -0.52 -3.15
CA ASP A 274 19.73 -1.38 -2.92
C ASP A 274 20.29 -1.97 -4.23
N PHE A 275 19.42 -2.28 -5.20
CA PHE A 275 19.84 -2.90 -6.47
C PHE A 275 20.02 -1.90 -7.63
N GLY A 276 19.60 -0.65 -7.47
CA GLY A 276 19.63 0.35 -8.54
C GLY A 276 19.03 -0.20 -9.84
N GLU A 277 19.60 0.14 -11.00
CA GLU A 277 19.11 -0.33 -12.31
C GLU A 277 19.06 -1.86 -12.47
N ARG A 278 19.79 -2.63 -11.64
CA ARG A 278 19.79 -4.09 -11.71
C ARG A 278 18.44 -4.69 -11.35
N TYR A 279 17.60 -4.00 -10.57
CA TYR A 279 16.26 -4.52 -10.22
C TYR A 279 15.41 -4.79 -11.46
N LYS A 280 15.61 -4.02 -12.54
CA LYS A 280 14.88 -4.18 -13.81
C LYS A 280 15.14 -5.56 -14.43
N ARG A 281 16.30 -6.17 -14.19
CA ARG A 281 16.69 -7.48 -14.72
C ARG A 281 16.39 -8.65 -13.77
N MET A 282 15.93 -8.38 -12.55
CA MET A 282 15.58 -9.43 -11.59
C MET A 282 14.29 -10.14 -12.01
N SER A 283 14.25 -11.47 -11.86
CA SER A 283 13.00 -12.23 -12.00
C SER A 283 12.02 -11.89 -10.87
N VAL A 284 10.74 -12.21 -11.06
CA VAL A 284 9.68 -12.11 -10.04
C VAL A 284 10.12 -12.78 -8.74
N ALA A 285 10.65 -14.01 -8.84
CA ALA A 285 11.17 -14.78 -7.72
C ALA A 285 12.26 -14.02 -6.95
N HIS A 286 13.27 -13.49 -7.64
CA HIS A 286 14.33 -12.72 -7.01
C HIS A 286 13.81 -11.44 -6.33
N LEU A 287 12.93 -10.69 -7.01
CA LEU A 287 12.34 -9.47 -6.45
C LEU A 287 11.51 -9.78 -5.20
N MET A 288 10.73 -10.85 -5.22
CA MET A 288 9.88 -11.26 -4.12
C MET A 288 10.71 -11.67 -2.90
N VAL A 289 11.73 -12.52 -3.07
CA VAL A 289 12.61 -12.96 -1.98
C VAL A 289 13.35 -11.77 -1.36
N THR A 290 13.88 -10.87 -2.20
CA THR A 290 14.62 -9.70 -1.74
C THR A 290 13.72 -8.72 -0.99
N THR A 291 12.52 -8.45 -1.53
CA THR A 291 11.52 -7.59 -0.90
C THR A 291 11.07 -8.15 0.45
N LEU A 292 10.83 -9.47 0.54
CA LEU A 292 10.53 -10.14 1.80
C LEU A 292 11.72 -10.06 2.78
N GLY A 293 12.95 -10.18 2.29
CA GLY A 293 14.15 -9.98 3.09
C GLY A 293 14.16 -8.61 3.79
N HIS A 294 13.85 -7.54 3.06
CA HIS A 294 13.70 -6.21 3.66
C HIS A 294 12.61 -6.15 4.72
N GLN A 295 11.45 -6.77 4.48
CA GLN A 295 10.34 -6.79 5.45
C GLN A 295 10.76 -7.45 6.76
N VAL A 296 11.49 -8.57 6.69
CA VAL A 296 11.73 -9.46 7.82
C VAL A 296 12.99 -9.07 8.63
N PHE A 297 14.03 -8.53 7.98
CA PHE A 297 15.31 -8.26 8.63
C PHE A 297 15.59 -6.80 8.96
N ARG A 298 14.90 -5.83 8.33
CA ARG A 298 15.05 -4.42 8.69
C ARG A 298 14.13 -3.97 9.83
N ASN A 299 13.41 -4.91 10.46
CA ASN A 299 12.56 -4.71 11.65
C ASN A 299 11.59 -3.51 11.56
N TYR A 300 11.10 -3.16 10.36
CA TYR A 300 10.16 -2.05 10.20
C TYR A 300 8.88 -2.23 11.04
N CYS A 301 8.48 -3.47 11.32
CA CYS A 301 7.35 -3.77 12.20
C CYS A 301 7.61 -3.43 13.68
N GLU A 302 8.87 -3.44 14.15
CA GLU A 302 9.19 -2.97 15.50
C GLU A 302 8.99 -1.46 15.62
N LEU A 303 9.20 -0.71 14.55
CA LEU A 303 8.85 0.72 14.49
C LEU A 303 7.33 0.92 14.60
N ILE A 304 6.54 0.00 14.03
CA ILE A 304 5.08 0.01 14.11
C ILE A 304 4.61 -0.27 15.55
N VAL A 305 5.20 -1.24 16.25
CA VAL A 305 4.79 -1.60 17.62
C VAL A 305 5.32 -0.64 18.68
N LYS A 306 6.53 -0.07 18.52
CA LYS A 306 7.06 0.95 19.44
C LYS A 306 6.34 2.31 19.32
N SER A 307 5.44 2.46 18.34
CA SER A 307 4.65 3.66 18.12
C SER A 307 3.42 3.78 19.02
N THR A 308 2.97 2.67 19.63
CA THR A 308 1.77 2.67 20.50
C THR A 308 2.13 3.07 21.93
N ALA A 309 1.69 4.25 22.35
CA ALA A 309 1.54 4.55 23.77
C ALA A 309 0.37 3.71 24.32
N GLY A 310 0.68 2.69 25.10
CA GLY A 310 -0.32 1.74 25.63
C GLY A 310 0.11 1.18 26.98
N ASP A 311 -0.83 0.53 27.67
CA ASP A 311 -0.59 -0.20 28.91
C ASP A 311 0.53 -1.25 28.73
N PRO A 312 1.44 -1.43 29.70
CA PRO A 312 2.54 -2.38 29.60
C PRO A 312 2.12 -3.80 29.20
N ALA A 313 0.96 -4.29 29.65
CA ALA A 313 0.51 -5.64 29.31
C ALA A 313 0.10 -5.76 27.82
N SER A 314 -0.58 -4.75 27.29
CA SER A 314 -0.92 -4.69 25.85
C SER A 314 0.32 -4.60 24.97
N ASN A 315 1.34 -3.84 25.40
CA ASN A 315 2.60 -3.75 24.67
C ASN A 315 3.37 -5.09 24.69
N ILE A 316 3.35 -5.82 25.80
CA ILE A 316 3.96 -7.16 25.90
C ILE A 316 3.24 -8.13 24.94
N ALA A 317 1.91 -8.17 24.95
CA ALA A 317 1.13 -9.03 24.06
C ALA A 317 1.38 -8.72 22.58
N ALA A 318 1.34 -7.43 22.19
CA ALA A 318 1.64 -6.99 20.83
C ALA A 318 3.09 -7.33 20.42
N THR A 319 4.03 -7.25 21.35
CA THR A 319 5.43 -7.65 21.10
C THR A 319 5.56 -9.17 20.91
N MET A 320 4.83 -9.98 21.68
CA MET A 320 4.82 -11.44 21.51
C MET A 320 4.23 -11.84 20.16
N GLU A 321 3.06 -11.30 19.82
CA GLU A 321 2.42 -11.55 18.51
C GLU A 321 3.34 -11.14 17.36
N LEU A 322 4.00 -9.99 17.48
CA LEU A 322 4.97 -9.54 16.47
C LEU A 322 6.13 -10.54 16.31
N ARG A 323 6.68 -11.05 17.40
CA ARG A 323 7.78 -12.03 17.36
C ARG A 323 7.34 -13.33 16.69
N GLU A 324 6.13 -13.80 16.98
CA GLU A 324 5.58 -14.99 16.31
C GLU A 324 5.41 -14.76 14.81
N GLN A 325 4.84 -13.63 14.41
CA GLN A 325 4.73 -13.27 13.01
C GLN A 325 6.10 -13.14 12.35
N GLN A 326 7.09 -12.58 13.05
CA GLN A 326 8.46 -12.45 12.55
C GLN A 326 9.13 -13.82 12.39
N ALA A 327 8.90 -14.76 13.30
CA ALA A 327 9.38 -16.14 13.17
C ALA A 327 8.77 -16.82 11.93
N ARG A 328 7.46 -16.66 11.70
CA ARG A 328 6.79 -17.14 10.48
C ARG A 328 7.36 -16.51 9.21
N GLY A 329 7.54 -15.19 9.21
CA GLY A 329 8.15 -14.45 8.10
C GLY A 329 9.58 -14.89 7.79
N LYS A 330 10.42 -15.12 8.82
CA LYS A 330 11.78 -15.67 8.67
C LYS A 330 11.77 -17.08 8.09
N GLY A 331 10.85 -17.94 8.55
CA GLY A 331 10.68 -19.28 8.00
C GLY A 331 10.29 -19.26 6.52
N LEU A 332 9.33 -18.39 6.17
CA LEU A 332 8.91 -18.18 4.78
C LEU A 332 10.07 -17.68 3.91
N PHE A 333 10.82 -16.69 4.39
CA PHE A 333 12.00 -16.18 3.69
C PHE A 333 13.04 -17.29 3.46
N ALA A 334 13.41 -18.04 4.49
CA ALA A 334 14.43 -19.09 4.39
C ALA A 334 14.03 -20.16 3.36
N MET A 335 12.76 -20.52 3.34
CA MET A 335 12.20 -21.47 2.39
C MET A 335 12.21 -20.95 0.95
N LEU A 336 11.74 -19.72 0.71
CA LEU A 336 11.78 -19.13 -0.63
C LEU A 336 13.22 -18.89 -1.11
N ALA A 337 14.11 -18.45 -0.23
CA ALA A 337 15.53 -18.26 -0.53
C ALA A 337 16.19 -19.59 -0.91
N LYS A 338 15.91 -20.68 -0.18
CA LYS A 338 16.43 -22.01 -0.50
C LYS A 338 15.85 -22.52 -1.83
N GLY A 339 14.55 -22.32 -2.07
CA GLY A 339 13.91 -22.68 -3.33
C GLY A 339 14.52 -21.93 -4.52
N LEU A 340 14.85 -20.64 -4.34
CA LEU A 340 15.54 -19.83 -5.34
C LEU A 340 16.96 -20.32 -5.60
N GLU A 341 17.73 -20.61 -4.55
CA GLU A 341 19.11 -21.12 -4.62
C GLU A 341 19.17 -22.47 -5.37
N LEU A 342 18.26 -23.39 -5.04
CA LEU A 342 18.16 -24.70 -5.69
C LEU A 342 17.41 -24.65 -7.03
N ASN A 343 16.81 -23.50 -7.36
CA ASN A 343 15.84 -23.29 -8.43
C ASN A 343 14.74 -24.37 -8.49
N MET A 344 14.26 -24.81 -7.32
CA MET A 344 13.30 -25.90 -7.19
C MET A 344 12.21 -25.58 -6.16
N ILE A 345 10.96 -25.94 -6.47
CA ILE A 345 9.81 -25.80 -5.58
C ILE A 345 8.88 -26.99 -5.71
N SER A 346 8.29 -27.45 -4.60
CA SER A 346 7.30 -28.53 -4.68
C SER A 346 5.94 -27.99 -5.10
N SER A 347 5.21 -28.74 -5.93
CA SER A 347 3.83 -28.38 -6.28
C SER A 347 2.91 -28.31 -5.06
N ARG A 348 3.19 -29.14 -4.04
CA ARG A 348 2.50 -29.11 -2.75
C ARG A 348 2.71 -27.78 -2.03
N PHE A 349 3.93 -27.22 -2.04
CA PHE A 349 4.16 -25.91 -1.47
C PHE A 349 3.30 -24.84 -2.15
N ILE A 350 3.25 -24.81 -3.49
CA ILE A 350 2.40 -23.85 -4.20
C ILE A 350 0.93 -23.97 -3.77
N SER A 351 0.41 -25.21 -3.71
CA SER A 351 -0.95 -25.49 -3.26
C SER A 351 -1.21 -25.04 -1.82
N ASP A 352 -0.33 -25.45 -0.89
CA ASP A 352 -0.49 -25.22 0.55
C ASP A 352 -0.32 -23.73 0.92
N TYR A 353 0.54 -23.00 0.19
CA TYR A 353 0.95 -21.65 0.56
C TYR A 353 0.25 -20.53 -0.23
N PHE A 354 -0.26 -20.82 -1.42
CA PHE A 354 -0.98 -19.82 -2.22
C PHE A 354 -2.49 -20.06 -2.30
N GLN A 355 -3.00 -21.22 -1.84
CA GLN A 355 -4.42 -21.63 -1.88
C GLN A 355 -5.12 -21.02 -3.10
N ILE A 356 -4.64 -21.38 -4.29
CA ILE A 356 -5.22 -20.90 -5.54
C ILE A 356 -6.45 -21.76 -5.77
N ASP A 357 -7.59 -21.34 -5.22
CA ASP A 357 -8.87 -21.75 -5.80
C ASP A 357 -8.92 -21.14 -7.19
N TYR A 358 -8.47 -21.89 -8.19
CA TYR A 358 -8.79 -21.59 -9.57
C TYR A 358 -10.33 -21.60 -9.64
N LEU A 359 -10.96 -20.44 -9.79
CA LEU A 359 -12.33 -20.43 -10.28
C LEU A 359 -12.26 -21.03 -11.70
N PRO A 360 -12.84 -22.22 -11.95
CA PRO A 360 -12.94 -22.69 -13.31
C PRO A 360 -13.80 -21.68 -14.06
N VAL A 361 -13.29 -21.16 -15.18
CA VAL A 361 -14.09 -20.42 -16.14
C VAL A 361 -15.21 -21.36 -16.57
N ARG A 362 -16.41 -21.20 -15.99
CA ARG A 362 -17.60 -21.87 -16.51
C ARG A 362 -17.86 -21.24 -17.86
N ALA A 363 -17.62 -22.01 -18.93
CA ALA A 363 -18.25 -21.74 -20.20
C ALA A 363 -19.76 -21.64 -19.94
N SER A 364 -20.35 -20.48 -20.20
CA SER A 364 -21.79 -20.30 -20.15
C SER A 364 -22.45 -21.36 -21.03
N PRO A 365 -23.39 -22.18 -20.52
CA PRO A 365 -24.23 -22.96 -21.39
C PRO A 365 -25.06 -21.99 -22.23
N LEU A 366 -24.94 -22.09 -23.55
CA LEU A 366 -25.87 -21.45 -24.49
C LEU A 366 -27.31 -21.83 -24.11
N PRO A 367 -28.27 -20.88 -24.19
CA PRO A 367 -29.66 -21.18 -23.90
C PRO A 367 -30.20 -22.13 -24.97
N SER A 368 -30.64 -23.31 -24.57
CA SER A 368 -31.35 -24.25 -25.46
C SER A 368 -32.87 -24.00 -25.39
N PRO A 369 -33.60 -24.24 -26.48
CA PRO A 369 -34.87 -23.60 -26.76
C PRO A 369 -36.06 -24.30 -26.08
N ALA A 370 -37.12 -23.52 -25.89
CA ALA A 370 -38.40 -23.94 -25.34
C ALA A 370 -39.01 -25.18 -26.03
N LEU A 371 -39.55 -26.09 -25.22
CA LEU A 371 -40.50 -27.13 -25.64
C LEU A 371 -41.62 -27.23 -24.59
N THR A 372 -42.78 -26.67 -24.92
CA THR A 372 -44.13 -27.13 -24.51
C THR A 372 -44.43 -28.50 -25.17
N PRO A 373 -45.53 -29.26 -24.89
CA PRO A 373 -46.70 -29.19 -23.95
C PRO A 373 -47.02 -30.62 -23.35
N PRO A 374 -48.25 -31.16 -23.09
CA PRO A 374 -49.63 -30.64 -22.89
C PRO A 374 -50.43 -31.20 -21.66
N HIS A 375 -51.63 -30.63 -21.47
CA HIS A 375 -52.83 -31.01 -20.68
C HIS A 375 -53.00 -32.42 -20.06
N GLN A 376 -53.53 -32.45 -18.82
CA GLN A 376 -54.73 -33.26 -18.46
C GLN A 376 -55.54 -32.63 -17.29
N GLN A 377 -56.86 -32.58 -17.51
CA GLN A 377 -57.99 -32.22 -16.63
C GLN A 377 -58.14 -33.23 -15.46
N GLN A 378 -58.90 -33.13 -14.37
CA GLN A 378 -60.07 -32.35 -13.92
C GLN A 378 -60.33 -32.78 -12.45
N GLN A 379 -60.79 -31.89 -11.55
CA GLN A 379 -62.08 -32.04 -10.83
C GLN A 379 -62.32 -30.88 -9.85
N GLN A 380 -63.55 -30.34 -9.95
CA GLN A 380 -64.16 -29.25 -9.19
C GLN A 380 -64.78 -29.76 -7.87
N GLN A 381 -64.88 -28.90 -6.85
CA GLN A 381 -66.13 -28.72 -6.09
C GLN A 381 -66.15 -27.43 -5.22
N GLN A 382 -67.00 -26.49 -5.67
CA GLN A 382 -67.99 -25.65 -4.98
C GLN A 382 -67.66 -24.72 -3.77
N LEU A 383 -68.04 -23.45 -3.98
CA LEU A 383 -68.26 -22.28 -3.09
C LEU A 383 -69.61 -22.40 -2.31
N PRO A 384 -69.96 -21.57 -1.27
CA PRO A 384 -70.15 -20.11 -1.45
C PRO A 384 -70.06 -19.10 -0.26
N LYS A 385 -69.77 -17.84 -0.65
CA LYS A 385 -70.32 -16.51 -0.23
C LYS A 385 -70.28 -16.02 1.24
N GLY A 386 -69.73 -14.79 1.43
CA GLY A 386 -70.40 -13.77 2.27
C GLY A 386 -69.57 -12.65 2.94
N LYS A 387 -69.65 -11.44 2.35
CA LYS A 387 -69.69 -10.07 2.95
C LYS A 387 -68.46 -9.40 3.62
N ALA A 388 -68.15 -8.20 3.11
CA ALA A 388 -67.31 -7.10 3.64
C ALA A 388 -68.16 -6.13 4.54
N PRO A 389 -67.71 -4.95 5.09
CA PRO A 389 -66.55 -4.10 4.74
C PRO A 389 -65.90 -3.30 5.97
N PRO A 390 -65.29 -2.08 5.88
CA PRO A 390 -64.07 -1.64 6.63
C PRO A 390 -64.36 -0.37 7.52
N PRO A 391 -63.49 0.66 7.78
CA PRO A 391 -62.02 0.86 7.78
C PRO A 391 -61.47 1.42 9.14
N PRO A 392 -60.17 1.78 9.28
CA PRO A 392 -59.69 2.71 10.31
C PRO A 392 -59.70 4.19 9.86
#